data_AF-A0A6G3MIT4-F1
#
_entry.id   AF-A0A6G3MIT4-F1
#
_cell.length_a   1.000
_cell.length_b   1.000
_cell.length_c   1.000
_cell.angle_alpha   90.00
_cell.angle_beta   90.00
_cell.angle_gamma   90.00
#
_symmetry.space_group_name_H-M   'P 1'
#
loop_
_entity.id
_entity.type
_entity.pdbx_description
1 polymer ?
#
loop_
_entity_poly.entity_id
_entity_poly.type
_entity_poly.pdbx_seq_one_letter_code
_entity_poly.pdbx_strand_id
1 'polypeptide(L)'
;YFKGFSIEVEQWQEKLTFLLNLSEIWIDLQRKWIYLHGIFSDSSDISKLLSSESAKFNSCTNEFSTALRKISKDPFILNIFKIPDIFGTFEKLLDHFSQIQKALSKYLERERENFPRFYFVGDEDLLEILGNSGDIIRIQKHLKKMFPGITSLILNQTVINGILSKEGESITFQNSINIAEYKNIIDWLKLVEKRVSLTLALLLKSSFDDLYELSKSDIDENVYFNWLKKYPQQLIILSEKIIWCDSIEHALQNGMDSDEK
;
A
#
# COMPACT_ATOMS: atom_id res chain seq x y z
N TYR A 1 -57.96 -12.68 -28.26
CA TYR A 1 -56.83 -13.56 -28.58
C TYR A 1 -55.87 -13.77 -27.40
N PHE A 2 -55.48 -12.75 -26.62
CA PHE A 2 -54.62 -12.90 -25.42
C PHE A 2 -55.16 -13.88 -24.33
N LYS A 3 -56.47 -13.86 -24.05
CA LYS A 3 -57.11 -14.75 -23.06
C LYS A 3 -56.88 -16.25 -23.29
N GLY A 4 -56.63 -16.69 -24.54
CA GLY A 4 -56.39 -18.10 -24.84
C GLY A 4 -54.99 -18.59 -24.46
N PHE A 5 -54.03 -17.68 -24.31
CA PHE A 5 -52.61 -17.98 -24.05
C PHE A 5 -52.11 -17.39 -22.73
N SER A 6 -52.97 -16.74 -21.94
CA SER A 6 -52.51 -15.96 -20.77
C SER A 6 -51.74 -16.82 -19.77
N ILE A 7 -52.15 -18.08 -19.59
CA ILE A 7 -51.49 -19.03 -18.69
C ILE A 7 -50.05 -19.32 -19.15
N GLU A 8 -49.84 -19.55 -20.45
CA GLU A 8 -48.50 -19.81 -20.99
C GLU A 8 -47.61 -18.58 -20.90
N VAL A 9 -48.18 -17.40 -21.19
CA VAL A 9 -47.47 -16.11 -21.07
C VAL A 9 -47.06 -15.85 -19.62
N GLU A 10 -47.95 -16.05 -18.65
CA GLU A 10 -47.66 -15.91 -17.22
C GLU A 10 -46.54 -16.85 -16.77
N GLN A 11 -46.57 -18.12 -17.17
CA GLN A 11 -45.51 -19.09 -16.85
C GLN A 11 -44.15 -18.70 -17.44
N TRP A 12 -44.13 -18.19 -18.67
CA TRP A 12 -42.89 -17.70 -19.27
C TRP A 12 -42.40 -16.43 -18.61
N GLN A 13 -43.29 -15.52 -18.25
CA GLN A 13 -42.95 -14.31 -17.52
C GLN A 13 -42.33 -14.63 -16.16
N GLU A 14 -42.90 -15.56 -15.39
CA GLU A 14 -42.33 -16.02 -14.12
C GLU A 14 -40.93 -16.64 -14.31
N LYS A 15 -40.77 -17.53 -15.30
CA LYS A 15 -39.48 -18.16 -15.60
C LYS A 15 -38.42 -17.14 -16.00
N LEU A 16 -38.75 -16.21 -16.89
CA LEU A 16 -37.82 -15.18 -17.36
C LEU A 16 -37.46 -14.21 -16.24
N THR A 17 -38.42 -13.83 -15.40
CA THR A 17 -38.18 -12.96 -14.25
C THR A 17 -37.26 -13.63 -13.24
N PHE A 18 -37.47 -14.92 -12.95
CA PHE A 18 -36.58 -15.69 -12.09
C PHE A 18 -35.15 -15.76 -12.66
N LEU A 19 -35.01 -16.05 -13.95
CA LEU A 19 -33.70 -16.13 -14.61
C LEU A 19 -32.96 -14.79 -14.60
N LEU A 20 -33.67 -13.68 -14.82
CA LEU A 20 -33.10 -12.34 -14.74
C LEU A 20 -32.51 -12.09 -13.35
N ASN A 21 -33.32 -12.26 -12.30
CA ASN A 21 -32.89 -12.04 -10.91
C ASN A 21 -31.73 -12.97 -10.52
N LEU A 22 -31.78 -14.25 -10.92
CA LEU A 22 -30.69 -15.19 -10.67
C LEU A 22 -29.39 -14.75 -11.36
N SER A 23 -29.48 -14.25 -12.60
CA SER A 23 -28.32 -13.81 -13.37
C SER A 23 -27.63 -12.59 -12.75
N GLU A 24 -28.40 -11.64 -12.23
CA GLU A 24 -27.88 -10.46 -11.54
C GLU A 24 -27.08 -10.86 -10.29
N ILE A 25 -27.69 -11.69 -9.42
CA ILE A 25 -27.03 -12.18 -8.21
C ILE A 25 -25.79 -13.02 -8.55
N TRP A 26 -25.87 -13.87 -9.58
CA TRP A 26 -24.74 -14.69 -10.00
C TRP A 26 -23.58 -13.82 -10.50
N ILE A 27 -23.83 -12.79 -11.31
CA ILE A 27 -22.77 -11.89 -11.77
C ILE A 27 -22.05 -11.23 -10.60
N ASP A 28 -22.79 -10.72 -9.62
CA ASP A 28 -22.21 -10.07 -8.44
C ASP A 28 -21.45 -11.06 -7.55
N LEU A 29 -22.01 -12.26 -7.37
CA LEU A 29 -21.36 -13.36 -6.68
C LEU A 29 -20.02 -13.72 -7.32
N GLN A 30 -20.01 -13.89 -8.65
CA GLN A 30 -18.82 -14.26 -9.40
C GLN A 30 -17.76 -13.16 -9.34
N ARG A 31 -18.14 -11.88 -9.46
CA ARG A 31 -17.22 -10.75 -9.33
C ARG A 31 -16.53 -10.73 -7.96
N LYS A 32 -17.29 -10.86 -6.87
CA LYS A 32 -16.74 -10.90 -5.50
C LYS A 32 -15.85 -12.12 -5.29
N TRP A 33 -16.27 -13.29 -5.79
CA TRP A 33 -15.47 -14.50 -5.69
C TRP A 33 -14.12 -14.36 -6.41
N ILE A 34 -14.11 -13.84 -7.65
CA ILE A 34 -12.86 -13.64 -8.42
C ILE A 34 -11.89 -12.70 -7.68
N TYR A 35 -12.40 -11.59 -7.14
CA TYR A 35 -11.60 -10.64 -6.38
C TYR A 35 -10.99 -11.30 -5.13
N LEU A 36 -11.80 -11.97 -4.31
CA LEU A 36 -11.33 -12.63 -3.10
C LEU A 36 -10.41 -13.82 -3.40
N HIS A 37 -10.65 -14.52 -4.51
CA HIS A 37 -9.82 -15.64 -4.95
C HIS A 37 -8.40 -15.18 -5.28
N GLY A 38 -8.23 -14.06 -5.99
CA GLY A 38 -6.89 -13.51 -6.26
C GLY A 38 -6.12 -13.17 -4.98
N ILE A 39 -6.82 -12.79 -3.90
CA ILE A 39 -6.17 -12.39 -2.65
C ILE A 39 -5.78 -13.62 -1.81
N PHE A 40 -6.73 -14.51 -1.56
CA PHE A 40 -6.53 -15.65 -0.65
C PHE A 40 -5.79 -16.82 -1.30
N SER A 41 -5.83 -16.97 -2.62
CA SER A 41 -5.19 -18.09 -3.33
C SER A 41 -3.73 -17.82 -3.70
N ASP A 42 -3.38 -16.57 -4.02
CA ASP A 42 -2.04 -16.23 -4.52
C ASP A 42 -1.02 -16.01 -3.40
N SER A 43 -1.47 -15.72 -2.17
CA SER A 43 -0.59 -15.37 -1.06
C SER A 43 -0.83 -16.22 0.18
N SER A 44 0.12 -17.13 0.45
CA SER A 44 0.04 -18.02 1.63
C SER A 44 0.11 -17.24 2.95
N ASP A 45 0.73 -16.07 2.95
CA ASP A 45 0.91 -15.27 4.16
C ASP A 45 -0.34 -14.44 4.51
N ILE A 46 -1.09 -13.91 3.53
CA ILE A 46 -2.39 -13.29 3.81
C ILE A 46 -3.37 -14.34 4.36
N SER A 47 -3.36 -15.55 3.78
CA SER A 47 -4.16 -16.66 4.30
C SER A 47 -3.81 -17.04 5.75
N LYS A 48 -2.55 -16.86 6.19
CA LYS A 48 -2.18 -17.03 7.61
C LYS A 48 -2.61 -15.85 8.47
N LEU A 49 -2.45 -14.62 7.98
CA LEU A 49 -2.84 -13.39 8.69
C LEU A 49 -4.35 -13.34 8.96
N LEU A 50 -5.15 -13.72 7.97
CA LEU A 50 -6.61 -13.73 8.00
C LEU A 50 -7.14 -15.18 7.96
N SER A 51 -6.68 -16.01 8.90
CA SER A 51 -6.98 -17.45 8.90
C SER A 51 -8.46 -17.79 9.05
N SER A 52 -9.21 -17.03 9.86
CA SER A 52 -10.67 -17.15 10.01
C SER A 52 -11.38 -16.88 8.68
N GLU A 53 -11.03 -15.78 8.03
CA GLU A 53 -11.64 -15.33 6.78
C GLU A 53 -11.25 -16.25 5.62
N SER A 54 -10.00 -16.71 5.58
CA SER A 54 -9.51 -17.69 4.60
C SER A 54 -10.25 -19.03 4.74
N ALA A 55 -10.47 -19.53 5.96
CA ALA A 55 -11.24 -20.76 6.18
C ALA A 55 -12.70 -20.62 5.69
N LYS A 56 -13.35 -19.49 5.99
CA LYS A 56 -14.70 -19.19 5.50
C LYS A 56 -14.74 -19.08 3.97
N PHE A 57 -13.76 -18.38 3.39
CA PHE A 57 -13.62 -18.23 1.93
C PHE A 57 -13.49 -19.58 1.23
N ASN A 58 -12.66 -20.49 1.77
CA ASN A 58 -12.49 -21.83 1.21
C ASN A 58 -13.77 -22.66 1.29
N SER A 59 -14.49 -22.60 2.41
CA SER A 59 -15.80 -23.26 2.55
C SER A 59 -16.81 -22.76 1.52
N CYS A 60 -16.95 -21.43 1.39
CA CYS A 60 -17.86 -20.82 0.42
C CYS A 60 -17.45 -21.12 -1.02
N THR A 61 -16.14 -21.13 -1.31
CA THR A 61 -15.61 -21.47 -2.64
C THR A 61 -15.91 -22.91 -3.03
N ASN A 62 -15.83 -23.85 -2.09
CA ASN A 62 -16.20 -25.26 -2.34
C ASN A 62 -17.70 -25.42 -2.65
N GLU A 63 -18.55 -24.71 -1.91
CA GLU A 63 -19.99 -24.70 -2.14
C GLU A 63 -20.34 -24.06 -3.50
N PHE A 64 -19.76 -22.90 -3.81
CA PHE A 64 -19.92 -22.24 -5.09
C PHE A 64 -19.43 -23.11 -6.26
N SER A 65 -18.26 -23.73 -6.13
CA SER A 65 -17.73 -24.66 -7.13
C SER A 65 -18.63 -25.88 -7.34
N THR A 66 -19.27 -26.37 -6.27
CA THR A 66 -20.22 -27.49 -6.35
C THR A 66 -21.48 -27.08 -7.11
N ALA A 67 -21.99 -25.87 -6.87
CA ALA A 67 -23.11 -25.32 -7.62
C ALA A 67 -22.76 -25.13 -9.11
N LEU A 68 -21.61 -24.52 -9.41
CA LEU A 68 -21.13 -24.34 -10.79
C LEU A 68 -20.93 -25.68 -11.52
N ARG A 69 -20.41 -26.72 -10.85
CA ARG A 69 -20.28 -28.06 -11.44
C ARG A 69 -21.64 -28.64 -11.83
N LYS A 70 -22.67 -28.49 -10.98
CA LYS A 70 -24.04 -28.93 -11.31
C LYS A 70 -24.57 -28.22 -12.54
N ILE A 71 -24.36 -26.91 -12.64
CA ILE A 71 -24.77 -26.10 -13.80
C ILE A 71 -23.98 -26.50 -15.05
N SER A 72 -22.67 -26.74 -14.94
CA SER A 72 -21.83 -27.11 -16.09
C SER A 72 -22.17 -28.48 -16.69
N LYS A 73 -22.73 -29.39 -15.89
CA LYS A 73 -23.16 -30.72 -16.37
C LYS A 73 -24.35 -30.65 -17.32
N ASP A 74 -25.18 -29.62 -17.19
CA ASP A 74 -26.35 -29.41 -18.03
C ASP A 74 -26.52 -27.92 -18.33
N PRO A 75 -25.80 -27.38 -19.33
CA PRO A 75 -25.66 -25.95 -19.56
C PRO A 75 -26.90 -25.28 -20.15
N PHE A 76 -27.97 -26.03 -20.42
CA PHE A 76 -29.23 -25.45 -20.87
C PHE A 76 -29.85 -24.61 -19.75
N ILE A 77 -30.09 -23.33 -20.03
CA ILE A 77 -30.53 -22.36 -19.01
C ILE A 77 -31.84 -22.77 -18.31
N LEU A 78 -32.73 -23.49 -19.00
CA LEU A 78 -33.98 -23.98 -18.43
C LEU A 78 -33.78 -25.17 -17.46
N ASN A 79 -32.63 -25.82 -17.48
CA ASN A 79 -32.31 -26.91 -16.55
C ASN A 79 -31.82 -26.38 -15.18
N ILE A 80 -31.55 -25.07 -15.05
CA ILE A 80 -31.30 -24.42 -13.76
C ILE A 80 -32.49 -24.62 -12.80
N PHE A 81 -33.73 -24.61 -13.30
CA PHE A 81 -34.92 -24.85 -12.48
C PHE A 81 -34.95 -26.23 -11.82
N LYS A 82 -34.16 -27.20 -12.32
CA LYS A 82 -34.02 -28.53 -11.71
C LYS A 82 -33.10 -28.52 -10.48
N ILE A 83 -32.32 -27.46 -10.28
CA ILE A 83 -31.40 -27.34 -9.15
C ILE A 83 -32.19 -26.78 -7.96
N PRO A 84 -32.35 -27.56 -6.87
CA PRO A 84 -33.10 -27.11 -5.71
C PRO A 84 -32.45 -25.88 -5.07
N ASP A 85 -33.25 -24.85 -4.81
CA ASP A 85 -32.87 -23.65 -4.06
C ASP A 85 -31.57 -22.95 -4.53
N ILE A 86 -31.32 -22.94 -5.85
CA ILE A 86 -30.12 -22.31 -6.42
C ILE A 86 -30.05 -20.81 -6.11
N PHE A 87 -31.22 -20.15 -6.12
CA PHE A 87 -31.33 -18.72 -5.83
C PHE A 87 -30.96 -18.44 -4.37
N GLY A 88 -31.57 -19.14 -3.40
CA GLY A 88 -31.24 -18.98 -1.99
C GLY A 88 -29.79 -19.38 -1.66
N THR A 89 -29.23 -20.37 -2.38
CA THR A 89 -27.80 -20.72 -2.27
C THR A 89 -26.92 -19.55 -2.71
N PHE A 90 -27.21 -18.93 -3.87
CA PHE A 90 -26.43 -17.80 -4.38
C PHE A 90 -26.57 -16.55 -3.51
N GLU A 91 -27.75 -16.24 -2.99
CA GLU A 91 -27.95 -15.14 -2.04
C GLU A 91 -27.12 -15.33 -0.77
N LYS A 92 -27.14 -16.53 -0.18
CA LYS A 92 -26.33 -16.85 1.01
C LYS A 92 -24.84 -16.73 0.74
N LEU A 93 -24.36 -17.27 -0.39
CA LEU A 93 -22.95 -17.14 -0.77
C LEU A 93 -22.56 -15.68 -1.00
N LEU A 94 -23.43 -14.88 -1.63
CA LEU A 94 -23.19 -13.47 -1.88
C LEU A 94 -23.05 -12.68 -0.56
N ASP A 95 -23.89 -12.98 0.43
CA ASP A 95 -23.79 -12.39 1.76
C ASP A 95 -22.48 -12.80 2.45
N HIS A 96 -22.13 -14.09 2.44
CA HIS A 96 -20.87 -14.57 3.03
C HIS A 96 -19.64 -13.91 2.39
N PHE A 97 -19.55 -13.85 1.06
CA PHE A 97 -18.44 -13.15 0.40
C PHE A 97 -18.43 -11.65 0.71
N SER A 98 -19.59 -11.01 0.86
CA SER A 98 -19.67 -9.61 1.27
C SER A 98 -19.18 -9.38 2.70
N GLN A 99 -19.47 -10.30 3.62
CA GLN A 99 -18.94 -10.25 4.99
C GLN A 99 -17.42 -10.43 5.01
N ILE A 100 -16.88 -11.36 4.22
CA ILE A 100 -15.44 -11.58 4.09
C ILE A 100 -14.77 -10.33 3.53
N GLN A 101 -15.32 -9.74 2.46
CA GLN A 101 -14.81 -8.50 1.87
C GLN A 101 -14.82 -7.35 2.88
N LYS A 102 -15.89 -7.20 3.67
CA LYS A 102 -15.97 -6.18 4.72
C LYS A 102 -14.93 -6.38 5.82
N ALA A 103 -14.70 -7.63 6.23
CA ALA A 103 -13.66 -7.95 7.20
C ALA A 103 -12.26 -7.60 6.67
N LEU A 104 -11.99 -7.90 5.39
CA LEU A 104 -10.75 -7.53 4.72
C LEU A 104 -10.57 -6.01 4.68
N SER A 105 -11.58 -5.24 4.26
CA SER A 105 -11.50 -3.77 4.24
C SER A 105 -11.23 -3.19 5.63
N LYS A 106 -11.87 -3.74 6.67
CA LYS A 106 -11.61 -3.32 8.06
C LYS A 106 -10.19 -3.64 8.51
N TYR A 107 -9.65 -4.78 8.08
CA TYR A 107 -8.26 -5.15 8.36
C TYR A 107 -7.28 -4.18 7.69
N LEU A 108 -7.46 -3.90 6.39
CA LEU A 108 -6.62 -2.96 5.65
C LEU A 108 -6.65 -1.56 6.26
N GLU A 109 -7.82 -1.09 6.68
CA GLU A 109 -7.96 0.21 7.32
C GLU A 109 -7.21 0.28 8.67
N ARG A 110 -7.28 -0.78 9.47
CA ARG A 110 -6.49 -0.88 10.71
C ARG A 110 -4.99 -0.84 10.43
N GLU A 111 -4.53 -1.51 9.37
CA GLU A 111 -3.10 -1.46 9.00
C GLU A 111 -2.69 -0.07 8.51
N ARG A 112 -3.59 0.69 7.86
CA ARG A 112 -3.38 2.10 7.50
C ARG A 112 -3.32 3.02 8.72
N GLU A 113 -4.20 2.84 9.69
CA GLU A 113 -4.12 3.55 10.97
C GLU A 113 -2.80 3.27 11.69
N ASN A 114 -2.34 2.02 11.64
CA ASN A 114 -1.07 1.62 12.22
C ASN A 114 0.12 2.27 11.50
N PHE A 115 0.09 2.39 10.17
CA PHE A 115 1.14 3.03 9.38
C PHE A 115 0.54 3.97 8.31
N PRO A 116 0.40 5.27 8.62
CA PRO A 116 -0.34 6.22 7.77
C PRO A 116 0.16 6.34 6.33
N ARG A 117 1.41 5.97 6.02
CA ARG A 117 1.89 5.95 4.64
C ARG A 117 1.16 4.95 3.74
N PHE A 118 0.48 3.97 4.33
CA PHE A 118 -0.37 3.06 3.56
C PHE A 118 -1.63 3.72 2.98
N TYR A 119 -1.99 4.96 3.38
CA TYR A 119 -3.01 5.73 2.68
C TYR A 119 -2.56 6.19 1.27
N PHE A 120 -1.25 6.19 0.98
CA PHE A 120 -0.72 6.56 -0.34
C PHE A 120 -0.67 5.39 -1.33
N VAL A 121 -1.08 4.18 -0.91
CA VAL A 121 -1.13 2.98 -1.77
C VAL A 121 -2.56 2.43 -1.83
N GLY A 122 -2.92 1.87 -2.99
CA GLY A 122 -4.22 1.23 -3.18
C GLY A 122 -4.31 -0.10 -2.42
N ASP A 123 -5.53 -0.64 -2.31
CA ASP A 123 -5.78 -1.90 -1.60
C ASP A 123 -4.97 -3.08 -2.18
N GLU A 124 -4.83 -3.16 -3.51
CA GLU A 124 -4.04 -4.20 -4.18
C GLU A 124 -2.55 -4.13 -3.83
N ASP A 125 -1.96 -2.92 -3.91
CA ASP A 125 -0.56 -2.69 -3.52
C ASP A 125 -0.35 -3.01 -2.03
N LEU A 126 -1.28 -2.60 -1.17
CA LEU A 126 -1.20 -2.84 0.27
C LEU A 126 -1.25 -4.35 0.58
N LEU A 127 -2.12 -5.09 -0.10
CA LEU A 127 -2.17 -6.54 0.01
C LEU A 127 -0.89 -7.19 -0.48
N GLU A 128 -0.29 -6.71 -1.58
CA GLU A 128 0.99 -7.22 -2.06
C GLU A 128 2.12 -6.99 -1.02
N ILE A 129 2.14 -5.82 -0.37
CA ILE A 129 3.09 -5.47 0.68
C ILE A 129 2.91 -6.40 1.91
N LEU A 130 1.68 -6.58 2.39
CA LEU A 130 1.38 -7.39 3.57
C LEU A 130 1.58 -8.90 3.31
N GLY A 131 1.21 -9.35 2.12
CA GLY A 131 1.27 -10.75 1.68
C GLY A 131 2.67 -11.23 1.26
N ASN A 132 3.61 -10.32 1.02
CA ASN A 132 5.00 -10.65 0.71
C ASN A 132 5.97 -10.07 1.75
N SER A 133 5.57 -10.03 3.02
CA SER A 133 6.37 -9.41 4.10
C SER A 133 7.82 -9.92 4.22
N GLY A 134 8.11 -11.14 3.76
CA GLY A 134 9.46 -11.72 3.71
C GLY A 134 10.29 -11.40 2.45
N ASP A 135 9.67 -10.91 1.36
CA ASP A 135 10.35 -10.59 0.10
C ASP A 135 10.51 -9.08 -0.06
N ILE A 136 11.63 -8.57 0.48
CA ILE A 136 11.94 -7.14 0.53
C ILE A 136 12.04 -6.55 -0.88
N ILE A 137 12.49 -7.33 -1.86
CA ILE A 137 12.68 -6.87 -3.24
C ILE A 137 11.32 -6.53 -3.87
N ARG A 138 10.27 -7.30 -3.56
CA ARG A 138 8.89 -6.96 -3.99
C ARG A 138 8.41 -5.69 -3.31
N ILE A 139 8.59 -5.58 -2.00
CA ILE A 139 8.15 -4.43 -1.20
C ILE A 139 8.80 -3.12 -1.70
N GLN A 140 10.07 -3.16 -2.12
CA GLN A 140 10.78 -1.98 -2.65
C GLN A 140 10.05 -1.30 -3.82
N LYS A 141 9.32 -2.04 -4.65
CA LYS A 141 8.58 -1.48 -5.80
C LYS A 141 7.49 -0.49 -5.37
N HIS A 142 6.97 -0.64 -4.16
CA HIS A 142 5.91 0.21 -3.61
C HIS A 142 6.46 1.37 -2.75
N LEU A 143 7.74 1.36 -2.37
CA LEU A 143 8.35 2.43 -1.56
C LEU A 143 8.22 3.81 -2.23
N LYS A 144 8.41 3.87 -3.55
CA LYS A 144 8.24 5.11 -4.33
C LYS A 144 6.84 5.71 -4.26
N LYS A 145 5.81 4.90 -3.95
CA LYS A 145 4.43 5.37 -3.77
C LYS A 145 4.23 5.90 -2.34
N MET A 146 4.88 5.29 -1.35
CA MET A 146 4.75 5.63 0.08
C MET A 146 5.67 6.78 0.55
N PHE A 147 6.81 6.96 -0.12
CA PHE A 147 7.86 7.90 0.29
C PHE A 147 8.27 8.81 -0.88
N PRO A 148 8.05 10.13 -0.77
CA PRO A 148 8.61 11.06 -1.73
C PRO A 148 10.14 11.05 -1.60
N GLY A 149 10.84 10.89 -2.72
CA GLY A 149 12.31 10.91 -2.77
C GLY A 149 13.02 9.60 -2.41
N ILE A 150 12.30 8.54 -2.01
CA ILE A 150 12.90 7.22 -1.76
C ILE A 150 12.42 6.25 -2.84
N THR A 151 13.35 5.74 -3.64
CA THR A 151 13.05 4.75 -4.68
C THR A 151 13.35 3.34 -4.23
N SER A 152 14.47 3.14 -3.52
CA SER A 152 14.87 1.81 -3.04
C SER A 152 15.68 1.90 -1.75
N LEU A 153 15.86 0.75 -1.10
CA LEU A 153 16.69 0.61 0.09
C LEU A 153 18.04 0.02 -0.30
N ILE A 154 19.11 0.50 0.33
CA ILE A 154 20.43 -0.10 0.23
C ILE A 154 20.46 -1.31 1.17
N LEU A 155 20.34 -2.50 0.60
CA LEU A 155 20.22 -3.76 1.34
C LEU A 155 21.51 -4.58 1.29
N ASN A 156 21.85 -5.20 2.42
CA ASN A 156 22.77 -6.33 2.48
C ASN A 156 22.04 -7.49 3.16
N GLN A 157 21.57 -8.46 2.36
CA GLN A 157 20.70 -9.55 2.81
C GLN A 157 19.44 -9.04 3.54
N THR A 158 19.35 -9.18 4.86
CA THR A 158 18.23 -8.72 5.70
C THR A 158 18.50 -7.39 6.37
N VAL A 159 19.63 -6.73 6.08
CA VAL A 159 20.09 -5.53 6.76
C VAL A 159 19.94 -4.32 5.84
N ILE A 160 19.18 -3.32 6.28
CA ILE A 160 19.02 -2.03 5.60
C ILE A 160 20.12 -1.08 6.07
N ASN A 161 20.98 -0.69 5.14
CA ASN A 161 22.09 0.23 5.39
C ASN A 161 21.77 1.68 5.01
N GLY A 162 20.71 1.92 4.23
CA GLY A 162 20.39 3.26 3.75
C GLY A 162 19.27 3.29 2.73
N ILE A 163 19.12 4.45 2.10
CA ILE A 163 18.11 4.74 1.08
C ILE A 163 18.76 5.30 -0.18
N LEU A 164 18.07 5.11 -1.31
CA LEU A 164 18.46 5.63 -2.62
C LEU A 164 17.29 6.38 -3.25
N SER A 165 17.57 7.58 -3.77
CA SER A 165 16.63 8.39 -4.55
C SER A 165 16.52 7.90 -5.99
N LYS A 166 15.60 8.49 -6.76
CA LYS A 166 15.44 8.16 -8.18
C LYS A 166 16.61 8.68 -9.01
N GLU A 167 17.18 9.79 -8.59
CA GLU A 167 18.28 10.52 -9.22
C GLU A 167 19.66 9.91 -8.87
N GLY A 168 19.70 8.88 -8.03
CA GLY A 168 20.92 8.17 -7.63
C GLY A 168 21.58 8.73 -6.37
N GLU A 169 20.97 9.71 -5.70
CA GLU A 169 21.43 10.19 -4.40
C GLU A 169 21.23 9.10 -3.34
N SER A 170 22.28 8.82 -2.57
CA SER A 170 22.28 7.77 -1.55
C SER A 170 22.51 8.33 -0.16
N ILE A 171 21.75 7.86 0.83
CA ILE A 171 21.94 8.22 2.23
C ILE A 171 22.13 6.94 3.04
N THR A 172 23.32 6.79 3.64
CA THR A 172 23.64 5.68 4.53
C THR A 172 23.26 6.01 5.97
N PHE A 173 22.63 5.06 6.65
CA PHE A 173 22.28 5.19 8.06
C PHE A 173 23.49 4.96 8.96
N GLN A 174 23.61 5.75 10.03
CA GLN A 174 24.68 5.54 11.03
C GLN A 174 24.59 4.19 11.74
N ASN A 175 23.38 3.69 11.97
CA ASN A 175 23.20 2.30 12.34
C ASN A 175 22.15 1.67 11.43
N SER A 176 22.42 0.44 11.04
CA SER A 176 21.58 -0.30 10.12
C SER A 176 20.30 -0.80 10.82
N ILE A 177 19.38 -1.32 10.01
CA ILE A 177 18.14 -1.96 10.48
C ILE A 177 18.17 -3.42 10.05
N ASN A 178 18.17 -4.35 11.01
CA ASN A 178 18.09 -5.77 10.71
C ASN A 178 16.62 -6.21 10.68
N ILE A 179 16.09 -6.49 9.49
CA ILE A 179 14.69 -6.84 9.28
C ILE A 179 14.32 -8.14 10.00
N ALA A 180 15.27 -9.07 10.15
CA ALA A 180 15.04 -10.36 10.79
C ALA A 180 14.68 -10.24 12.28
N GLU A 181 14.94 -9.09 12.92
CA GLU A 181 14.58 -8.83 14.32
C GLU A 181 13.10 -8.43 14.48
N TYR A 182 12.40 -8.13 13.37
CA TYR A 182 11.03 -7.64 13.37
C TYR A 182 10.07 -8.69 12.82
N LYS A 183 8.98 -8.95 13.55
CA LYS A 183 7.95 -9.93 13.13
C LYS A 183 6.97 -9.35 12.12
N ASN A 184 6.69 -8.05 12.19
CA ASN A 184 5.74 -7.37 11.32
C ASN A 184 6.48 -6.40 10.40
N ILE A 185 6.06 -6.35 9.14
CA ILE A 185 6.55 -5.42 8.13
C ILE A 185 6.41 -3.95 8.56
N ILE A 186 5.31 -3.63 9.25
CA ILE A 186 5.02 -2.27 9.72
C ILE A 186 6.09 -1.76 10.68
N ASP A 187 6.60 -2.62 11.55
CA ASP A 187 7.53 -2.20 12.60
C ASP A 187 8.86 -1.72 12.01
N TRP A 188 9.40 -2.46 11.05
CA TRP A 188 10.64 -2.06 10.39
C TRP A 188 10.41 -0.89 9.42
N LEU A 189 9.26 -0.77 8.76
CA LEU A 189 8.93 0.39 7.92
C LEU A 189 8.86 1.69 8.73
N LYS A 190 8.23 1.66 9.92
CA LYS A 190 8.25 2.78 10.88
C LYS A 190 9.67 3.13 11.31
N LEU A 191 10.50 2.12 11.52
CA LEU A 191 11.90 2.34 11.89
C LEU A 191 12.71 2.96 10.76
N VAL A 192 12.48 2.55 9.51
CA VAL A 192 13.09 3.18 8.33
C VAL A 192 12.72 4.66 8.27
N GLU A 193 11.44 5.00 8.42
CA GLU A 193 10.99 6.39 8.45
C GLU A 193 11.69 7.21 9.55
N LYS A 194 11.71 6.68 10.77
CA LYS A 194 12.40 7.32 11.90
C LYS A 194 13.89 7.47 11.62
N ARG A 195 14.53 6.47 11.03
CA ARG A 195 15.97 6.44 10.74
C ARG A 195 16.33 7.44 9.65
N VAL A 196 15.50 7.60 8.62
CA VAL A 196 15.68 8.63 7.58
C VAL A 196 15.65 10.01 8.21
N SER A 197 14.61 10.32 9.01
CA SER A 197 14.49 11.63 9.67
C SER A 197 15.68 11.96 10.59
N LEU A 198 16.08 11.01 11.44
CA LEU A 198 17.22 11.19 12.33
C LEU A 198 18.54 11.35 11.56
N THR A 199 18.75 10.55 10.51
CA THR A 199 19.98 10.63 9.71
C THR A 199 20.07 11.96 8.99
N LEU A 200 18.97 12.46 8.42
CA LEU A 200 18.91 13.77 7.80
C LEU A 200 19.19 14.90 8.80
N ALA A 201 18.62 14.84 10.01
CA ALA A 201 18.86 15.85 11.05
C ALA A 201 20.34 15.89 11.49
N LEU A 202 20.97 14.72 11.66
CA LEU A 202 22.39 14.64 12.01
C LEU A 202 23.28 15.15 10.89
N LEU A 203 23.01 14.74 9.65
CA LEU A 203 23.74 15.22 8.48
C LEU A 203 23.55 16.72 8.27
N LEU A 204 22.37 17.27 8.56
CA LEU A 204 22.11 18.70 8.46
C LEU A 204 22.99 19.48 9.44
N LYS A 205 23.07 19.02 10.69
CA LYS A 205 23.94 19.64 11.69
C LYS A 205 25.39 19.61 11.23
N SER A 206 25.89 18.47 10.79
CA SER A 206 27.27 18.36 10.28
C SER A 206 27.49 19.22 9.03
N SER A 207 26.50 19.31 8.14
CA SER A 207 26.54 20.14 6.94
C SER A 207 26.62 21.63 7.29
N PHE A 208 25.82 22.07 8.26
CA PHE A 208 25.84 23.43 8.79
C PHE A 208 27.16 23.76 9.49
N ASP A 209 27.63 22.91 10.40
CA ASP A 209 28.88 23.14 11.14
C ASP A 209 30.07 23.28 10.17
N ASP A 210 30.16 22.40 9.17
CA ASP A 210 31.19 22.48 8.12
C ASP A 210 31.08 23.79 7.32
N LEU A 211 29.88 24.17 6.87
CA LEU A 211 29.68 25.38 6.06
C LEU A 211 29.91 26.66 6.88
N TYR A 212 29.52 26.67 8.16
CA TYR A 212 29.72 27.79 9.07
C TYR A 212 31.21 28.06 9.28
N GLU A 213 32.02 27.02 9.51
CA GLU A 213 33.48 27.19 9.59
C GLU A 213 34.07 27.70 8.26
N LEU A 214 33.59 27.21 7.11
CA LEU A 214 34.04 27.71 5.80
C LEU A 214 33.69 29.18 5.58
N SER A 215 32.53 29.64 6.06
CA SER A 215 32.07 31.02 5.90
C SER A 215 32.88 32.06 6.70
N LYS A 216 33.70 31.63 7.67
CA LYS A 216 34.55 32.53 8.47
C LYS A 216 35.79 33.03 7.72
N SER A 217 36.15 32.40 6.61
CA SER A 217 37.33 32.73 5.78
C SER A 217 36.94 32.86 4.31
N ASP A 218 37.85 33.38 3.48
CA ASP A 218 37.67 33.33 2.03
C ASP A 218 37.46 31.88 1.56
N ILE A 219 36.38 31.65 0.82
CA ILE A 219 35.94 30.31 0.43
C ILE A 219 36.85 29.80 -0.68
N ASP A 220 37.64 28.76 -0.39
CA ASP A 220 38.32 27.98 -1.43
C ASP A 220 37.29 27.14 -2.19
N GLU A 221 37.19 27.36 -3.50
CA GLU A 221 36.28 26.63 -4.40
C GLU A 221 36.41 25.11 -4.25
N ASN A 222 37.62 24.58 -4.14
CA ASN A 222 37.83 23.14 -4.03
C ASN A 222 37.25 22.57 -2.73
N VAL A 223 37.37 23.32 -1.63
CA VAL A 223 36.86 22.91 -0.33
C VAL A 223 35.33 22.97 -0.32
N TYR A 224 34.75 24.00 -0.92
CA TYR A 224 33.31 24.11 -1.11
C TYR A 224 32.74 22.99 -2.00
N PHE A 225 33.39 22.66 -3.12
CA PHE A 225 32.99 21.54 -3.97
C PHE A 225 33.10 20.18 -3.26
N ASN A 226 34.07 20.00 -2.37
CA ASN A 226 34.18 18.79 -1.56
C ASN A 226 33.04 18.70 -0.55
N TRP A 227 32.64 19.82 0.06
CA TRP A 227 31.47 19.89 0.92
C TRP A 227 30.16 19.56 0.16
N LEU A 228 29.97 20.10 -1.05
CA LEU A 228 28.83 19.79 -1.90
C LEU A 228 28.71 18.29 -2.25
N LYS A 229 29.83 17.58 -2.38
CA LYS A 229 29.82 16.13 -2.65
C LYS A 229 29.54 15.27 -1.42
N LYS A 230 29.74 15.82 -0.23
CA LYS A 230 29.67 15.08 1.05
C LYS A 230 28.23 14.94 1.56
N TYR A 231 27.38 15.92 1.27
CA TYR A 231 26.03 16.00 1.84
C TYR A 231 24.93 15.86 0.78
N PRO A 232 23.74 15.36 1.15
CA PRO A 232 22.57 15.35 0.27
C PRO A 232 22.17 16.77 -0.17
N GLN A 233 21.70 16.91 -1.40
CA GLN A 233 21.29 18.18 -2.01
C GLN A 233 20.25 18.93 -1.19
N GLN A 234 19.26 18.21 -0.63
CA GLN A 234 18.26 18.81 0.26
C GLN A 234 18.89 19.52 1.46
N LEU A 235 19.95 18.93 2.03
CA LEU A 235 20.60 19.45 3.24
C LEU A 235 21.55 20.58 2.92
N ILE A 236 22.26 20.51 1.79
CA ILE A 236 23.09 21.60 1.26
C ILE A 236 22.29 22.89 1.16
N ILE A 237 21.15 22.84 0.46
CA ILE A 237 20.28 24.01 0.26
C ILE A 237 19.74 24.52 1.60
N LEU A 238 19.44 23.62 2.54
CA LEU A 238 18.94 24.01 3.85
C LEU A 238 20.03 24.70 4.68
N SER A 239 21.26 24.16 4.72
CA SER A 239 22.40 24.74 5.41
C SER A 239 22.73 26.14 4.89
N GLU A 240 22.75 26.32 3.56
CA GLU A 240 22.97 27.63 2.93
C GLU A 240 21.88 28.63 3.33
N LYS A 241 20.62 28.22 3.30
CA LYS A 241 19.50 29.08 3.72
C LYS A 241 19.60 29.49 5.18
N ILE A 242 20.00 28.59 6.07
CA ILE A 242 20.16 28.90 7.50
C ILE A 242 21.23 29.97 7.68
N ILE A 243 22.43 29.79 7.10
CA ILE A 243 23.54 30.75 7.22
C ILE A 243 23.20 32.08 6.56
N TRP A 244 22.55 32.05 5.40
CA TRP A 244 22.12 33.26 4.70
C TRP A 244 21.12 34.06 5.53
N CYS A 245 20.09 33.41 6.09
CA CYS A 245 19.13 34.08 6.97
C CYS A 245 19.82 34.71 8.19
N ASP A 246 20.67 33.95 8.87
CA ASP A 246 21.43 34.42 10.05
C ASP A 246 22.31 35.65 9.71
N SER A 247 22.99 35.61 8.57
CA SER A 247 23.81 36.72 8.08
C SER A 247 23.00 37.98 7.79
N ILE A 248 21.83 37.83 7.17
CA ILE A 248 20.93 38.94 6.85
C ILE A 248 20.31 39.52 8.13
N GLU A 249 19.89 38.68 9.07
CA GLU A 249 19.37 39.13 10.37
C GLU A 249 20.41 39.95 11.13
N HIS A 250 21.66 39.48 11.19
CA HIS A 250 22.77 40.23 11.79
C HIS A 250 23.06 41.55 11.06
N ALA A 251 23.03 41.56 9.73
CA ALA A 251 23.26 42.79 8.95
C ALA A 251 22.15 43.84 9.20
N LEU A 252 20.89 43.41 9.29
CA LEU A 252 19.75 44.30 9.56
C LEU A 252 19.81 44.89 10.98
N GLN A 253 20.16 44.08 11.99
CA GLN A 253 20.33 44.56 13.36
C GLN A 253 21.46 45.60 13.46
N ASN A 254 22.61 45.31 12.87
CA ASN A 254 23.75 46.24 12.87
C ASN A 254 23.45 47.54 12.10
N GLY A 255 22.64 47.46 11.03
CA GLY A 255 22.21 48.63 10.26
C GLY A 255 21.26 49.54 11.04
N MET A 256 20.36 48.97 11.85
CA MET A 256 19.44 49.75 12.70
C MET A 256 20.19 50.48 13.83
N ASP A 257 21.18 49.85 14.44
CA ASP A 257 22.01 50.48 15.49
C ASP A 257 22.90 51.62 14.97
N SER A 258 23.20 51.64 13.66
CA SER A 258 23.97 52.72 13.04
C SER A 258 23.18 53.99 12.73
N ASP A 259 21.84 53.92 12.67
CA ASP A 259 20.96 55.06 12.43
C ASP A 259 20.54 55.78 13.73
N GLU A 260 20.79 55.19 14.92
CA GLU A 260 20.49 55.80 16.23
C GLU A 260 21.67 56.58 16.87
N LYS A 261 22.82 56.70 16.19
CA LYS A 261 23.99 57.50 16.62
C LYS A 261 24.23 58.71 15.74
#